data_AF-A0A5E3WGC1-F1
#
_entry.id   AF-A0A5E3WGC1-F1
#
_cell.length_a   1.000
_cell.length_b   1.000
_cell.length_c   1.000
_cell.angle_alpha   90.00
_cell.angle_beta   90.00
_cell.angle_gamma   90.00
#
_symmetry.space_group_name_H-M   'P 1'
#
loop_
_entity.id
_entity.type
_entity.pdbx_description
1 polymer ?
#
loop_
_entity_poly.entity_id
_entity_poly.type
_entity_poly.pdbx_seq_one_letter_code
_entity_poly.pdbx_strand_id
1 'polypeptide(L)'
;MLSLQSLKESSPICPPVQSVVGGLLKLVDTYEIAVQNETDRRRLYERVDAIQGSLEAAWGDTDIREFCLSEVQLAALETLNVNMQSLLGVASQLSLTRIRHWAHRLALRFILARAHKDQITVLHTALAHMDDDFRRTLELDTNRRMNLVQKNINSVLSTSSTNHLALLSEFHRLQTIISIGLAGLFV
;
A
#
# COMPACT_ATOMS: atom_id res chain seq x y z
N MET A 1 -15.21 9.43 4.11
CA MET A 1 -16.19 8.32 4.18
C MET A 1 -16.72 7.85 2.84
N LEU A 2 -17.17 8.73 1.93
CA LEU A 2 -17.64 8.32 0.58
C LEU A 2 -16.59 7.48 -0.18
N SER A 3 -15.31 7.84 -0.04
CA SER A 3 -14.16 7.17 -0.64
C SER A 3 -13.88 5.75 -0.08
N LEU A 4 -14.02 5.54 1.23
CA LEU A 4 -13.93 4.20 1.84
C LEU A 4 -15.05 3.26 1.37
N GLN A 5 -16.24 3.80 1.12
CA GLN A 5 -17.36 3.04 0.55
C GLN A 5 -17.08 2.70 -0.92
N SER A 6 -16.57 3.65 -1.72
CA SER A 6 -16.12 3.38 -3.10
C SER A 6 -14.99 2.34 -3.15
N LEU A 7 -14.02 2.41 -2.25
CA LEU A 7 -12.99 1.38 -2.09
C LEU A 7 -13.61 0.01 -1.78
N LYS A 8 -14.56 -0.04 -0.84
CA LYS A 8 -15.27 -1.29 -0.50
C LYS A 8 -15.96 -1.89 -1.72
N GLU A 9 -16.59 -1.09 -2.56
CA GLU A 9 -17.27 -1.54 -3.78
C GLU A 9 -16.28 -2.05 -4.84
N SER A 10 -15.08 -1.47 -4.91
CA SER A 10 -13.99 -1.91 -5.82
C SER A 10 -13.18 -3.11 -5.31
N SER A 11 -13.21 -3.36 -4.00
CA SER A 11 -12.39 -4.37 -3.31
C SER A 11 -12.75 -5.86 -3.45
N PRO A 12 -13.92 -6.33 -3.95
CA PRO A 12 -14.23 -7.77 -4.04
C PRO A 12 -13.22 -8.60 -4.84
N ILE A 13 -12.40 -7.94 -5.66
CA ILE A 13 -11.38 -8.53 -6.52
C ILE A 13 -10.09 -8.86 -5.73
N CYS A 14 -9.89 -8.27 -4.54
CA CYS A 14 -8.81 -8.63 -3.61
C CYS A 14 -9.34 -8.75 -2.17
N PRO A 15 -9.58 -9.99 -1.70
CA PRO A 15 -10.12 -10.22 -0.36
C PRO A 15 -9.33 -9.55 0.79
N PRO A 16 -7.99 -9.47 0.77
CA PRO A 16 -7.22 -8.70 1.76
C PRO A 16 -7.61 -7.22 1.83
N VAL A 17 -7.74 -6.53 0.70
CA VAL A 17 -8.13 -5.11 0.66
C VAL A 17 -9.56 -4.93 1.19
N GLN A 18 -10.48 -5.80 0.76
CA GLN A 18 -11.87 -5.79 1.24
C GLN A 18 -11.95 -5.93 2.76
N SER A 19 -11.13 -6.82 3.34
CA SER A 19 -11.09 -7.05 4.77
C SER A 19 -10.56 -5.83 5.54
N VAL A 20 -9.48 -5.20 5.06
CA VAL A 20 -8.92 -3.98 5.66
C VAL A 20 -9.93 -2.83 5.60
N VAL A 21 -10.52 -2.58 4.43
CA VAL A 21 -11.52 -1.52 4.22
C VAL A 21 -12.76 -1.75 5.09
N GLY A 22 -13.26 -2.98 5.15
CA GLY A 22 -14.36 -3.35 6.05
C GLY A 22 -14.01 -3.15 7.52
N GLY A 23 -12.76 -3.43 7.90
CA GLY A 23 -12.26 -3.21 9.26
C GLY A 23 -12.20 -1.73 9.64
N LEU A 24 -11.70 -0.87 8.74
CA LEU A 24 -11.67 0.58 8.93
C LEU A 24 -13.07 1.17 9.13
N LEU A 25 -14.05 0.75 8.30
CA LEU A 25 -15.44 1.18 8.45
C LEU A 25 -16.00 0.79 9.82
N LYS A 26 -15.81 -0.48 10.22
CA LYS A 26 -16.26 -0.96 11.52
C LYS A 26 -15.59 -0.24 12.69
N LEU A 27 -14.31 0.14 12.53
CA LEU A 27 -13.58 0.90 13.53
C LEU A 27 -14.16 2.30 13.71
N VAL A 28 -14.44 2.99 12.61
CA VAL A 28 -15.10 4.31 12.61
C VAL A 28 -16.44 4.23 13.32
N ASP A 29 -17.30 3.27 12.94
CA ASP A 29 -18.61 3.08 13.57
C ASP A 29 -18.49 2.83 15.08
N THR A 30 -17.53 1.99 15.48
CA THR A 30 -17.27 1.67 16.90
C THR A 30 -16.83 2.91 17.68
N TYR A 31 -15.98 3.75 17.08
CA TYR A 31 -15.48 4.97 17.71
C TYR A 31 -16.50 6.09 17.79
N GLU A 32 -17.34 6.26 16.78
CA GLU A 32 -18.44 7.22 16.80
C GLU A 32 -19.40 6.96 17.96
N ILE A 33 -19.59 5.68 18.31
CA ILE A 33 -20.42 5.27 19.44
C ILE A 33 -19.69 5.46 20.78
N ALA A 34 -18.37 5.26 20.82
CA ALA A 34 -17.58 5.17 22.05
C ALA A 34 -16.96 6.50 22.53
N VAL A 35 -16.64 7.43 21.61
CA VAL A 35 -15.80 8.60 21.91
C VAL A 35 -16.55 9.91 21.72
N GLN A 36 -16.67 10.70 22.80
CA GLN A 36 -17.24 12.07 22.75
C GLN A 36 -16.18 13.17 22.57
N ASN A 37 -14.89 12.83 22.69
CA ASN A 37 -13.82 13.80 22.48
C ASN A 37 -13.68 14.08 20.97
N GLU A 38 -14.10 15.27 20.56
CA GLU A 38 -14.00 15.72 19.17
C GLU A 38 -12.56 15.64 18.65
N THR A 39 -11.57 15.88 19.51
CA THR A 39 -10.14 15.82 19.15
C THR A 39 -9.70 14.40 18.82
N ASP A 40 -10.09 13.42 19.63
CA ASP A 40 -9.70 12.02 19.42
C ASP A 40 -10.44 11.45 18.20
N ARG A 41 -11.71 11.83 18.02
CA ARG A 41 -12.49 11.48 16.83
C ARG A 41 -11.89 12.08 15.56
N ARG A 42 -11.47 13.36 15.58
CA ARG A 42 -10.81 14.01 14.45
C ARG A 42 -9.50 13.31 14.10
N ARG A 43 -8.66 13.00 15.10
CA ARG A 43 -7.42 12.23 14.91
C ARG A 43 -7.67 10.86 14.33
N LEU A 44 -8.76 10.18 14.71
CA LEU A 44 -9.11 8.90 14.11
C LEU A 44 -9.43 9.09 12.63
N TYR A 45 -10.28 10.05 12.27
CA TYR A 45 -10.64 10.30 10.88
C TYR A 45 -9.41 10.67 10.04
N GLU A 46 -8.55 11.56 10.52
CA GLU A 46 -7.29 11.92 9.85
C GLU A 46 -6.42 10.68 9.57
N ARG A 47 -6.37 9.73 10.52
CA ARG A 47 -5.61 8.48 10.34
C ARG A 47 -6.27 7.51 9.39
N VAL A 48 -7.59 7.38 9.46
CA VAL A 48 -8.36 6.54 8.54
C VAL A 48 -8.26 7.07 7.12
N ASP A 49 -8.30 8.40 6.92
CA ASP A 49 -8.11 9.05 5.63
C ASP A 49 -6.68 8.86 5.11
N ALA A 50 -5.66 8.91 5.98
CA ALA A 50 -4.28 8.61 5.59
C ALA A 50 -4.12 7.15 5.11
N ILE A 51 -4.63 6.18 5.86
CA ILE A 51 -4.60 4.75 5.46
C ILE A 51 -5.35 4.55 4.15
N GLN A 52 -6.50 5.22 4.00
CA GLN A 52 -7.27 5.18 2.77
C GLN A 52 -6.48 5.73 1.58
N GLY A 53 -5.80 6.86 1.74
CA GLY A 53 -4.91 7.42 0.71
C GLY A 53 -3.77 6.46 0.34
N SER A 54 -3.17 5.77 1.33
CA SER A 54 -2.17 4.73 1.09
C SER A 54 -2.74 3.55 0.32
N LEU A 55 -3.97 3.13 0.62
CA LEU A 55 -4.67 2.08 -0.12
C LEU A 55 -5.01 2.52 -1.55
N GLU A 56 -5.53 3.73 -1.74
CA GLU A 56 -5.81 4.30 -3.07
C GLU A 56 -4.55 4.45 -3.91
N ALA A 57 -3.42 4.88 -3.32
CA ALA A 57 -2.16 4.94 -4.05
C ALA A 57 -1.65 3.55 -4.44
N ALA A 58 -1.89 2.53 -3.62
CA ALA A 58 -1.52 1.16 -3.90
C ALA A 58 -2.48 0.44 -4.87
N TRP A 59 -3.72 0.92 -5.01
CA TRP A 59 -4.83 0.18 -5.63
C TRP A 59 -5.59 0.93 -6.73
N GLY A 60 -5.76 2.24 -6.58
CA GLY A 60 -6.68 3.09 -7.33
C GLY A 60 -6.29 3.41 -8.76
N ASP A 61 -5.07 3.06 -9.19
CA ASP A 61 -4.57 3.35 -10.55
C ASP A 61 -4.48 2.09 -11.43
N THR A 62 -4.84 0.92 -10.90
CA THR A 62 -4.80 -0.34 -11.66
C THR A 62 -6.08 -0.55 -12.44
N ASP A 63 -6.02 -0.33 -13.76
CA ASP A 63 -7.00 -0.82 -14.71
C ASP A 63 -7.19 -2.33 -14.45
N ILE A 64 -8.43 -2.77 -14.23
CA ILE A 64 -8.84 -4.08 -13.65
C ILE A 64 -8.24 -5.30 -14.40
N ARG A 65 -7.63 -5.07 -15.56
CA ARG A 65 -7.05 -6.06 -16.48
C ARG A 65 -5.57 -6.39 -16.22
N GLU A 66 -4.78 -5.51 -15.59
CA GLU A 66 -3.35 -5.74 -15.30
C GLU A 66 -3.10 -5.97 -13.80
N PHE A 67 -3.98 -6.78 -13.21
CA PHE A 67 -4.06 -6.97 -11.79
C PHE A 67 -2.92 -7.87 -11.27
N CYS A 68 -1.83 -7.28 -10.80
CA CYS A 68 -0.77 -8.01 -10.10
C CYS A 68 -0.19 -7.15 -8.97
N LEU A 69 -0.81 -7.26 -7.79
CA LEU A 69 -0.11 -6.91 -6.54
C LEU A 69 1.15 -7.77 -6.44
N SER A 70 2.28 -7.16 -6.06
CA SER A 70 3.47 -7.94 -5.74
C SER A 70 3.21 -8.81 -4.51
N GLU A 71 3.90 -9.94 -4.38
CA GLU A 71 3.81 -10.78 -3.18
C GLU A 71 4.08 -9.99 -1.89
N VAL A 72 4.96 -8.99 -1.98
CA VAL A 72 5.30 -8.08 -0.88
C VAL A 72 4.12 -7.19 -0.51
N GLN A 73 3.43 -6.61 -1.49
CA GLN A 73 2.23 -5.79 -1.27
C GLN A 73 1.09 -6.61 -0.67
N LEU A 74 0.92 -7.86 -1.12
CA LEU A 74 -0.11 -8.76 -0.60
C LEU A 74 0.18 -9.16 0.86
N ALA A 75 1.42 -9.53 1.17
CA ALA A 75 1.85 -9.82 2.54
C ALA A 75 1.71 -8.59 3.48
N ALA A 76 1.97 -7.39 2.97
CA ALA A 76 1.77 -6.15 3.72
C ALA A 76 0.29 -5.90 4.04
N LEU A 77 -0.60 -6.15 3.08
CA LEU A 77 -2.05 -6.06 3.27
C LEU A 77 -2.59 -7.10 4.25
N GLU A 78 -2.09 -8.33 4.21
CA GLU A 78 -2.46 -9.37 5.16
C GLU A 78 -2.02 -9.01 6.59
N THR A 79 -0.79 -8.49 6.73
CA THR A 79 -0.28 -8.00 8.01
C THR A 79 -1.12 -6.84 8.54
N LEU A 80 -1.47 -5.88 7.67
CA LEU A 80 -2.37 -4.77 7.99
C LEU A 80 -3.74 -5.29 8.45
N ASN A 81 -4.28 -6.30 7.77
CA ASN A 81 -5.56 -6.92 8.13
C ASN A 81 -5.51 -7.61 9.50
N VAL A 82 -4.49 -8.42 9.77
CA VAL A 82 -4.32 -9.08 11.08
C VAL A 82 -4.27 -8.06 12.20
N ASN A 83 -3.47 -7.00 12.00
CA ASN A 83 -3.35 -5.93 12.98
C ASN A 83 -4.68 -5.18 13.16
N MET A 84 -5.43 -4.94 12.08
CA MET A 84 -6.76 -4.33 12.12
C MET A 84 -7.78 -5.18 12.90
N GLN A 85 -7.78 -6.50 12.69
CA GLN A 85 -8.68 -7.40 13.43
C GLN A 85 -8.35 -7.43 14.92
N SER A 86 -7.06 -7.44 15.27
CA SER A 86 -6.61 -7.34 16.67
C SER A 86 -7.11 -6.03 17.31
N LEU A 87 -6.97 -4.92 16.58
CA LEU A 87 -7.39 -3.59 16.99
C LEU A 87 -8.91 -3.49 17.18
N LEU A 88 -9.68 -4.07 16.26
CA LEU A 88 -11.13 -4.21 16.38
C LEU A 88 -11.55 -5.09 17.56
N GLY A 89 -10.78 -6.11 17.89
CA GLY A 89 -10.97 -6.93 19.09
C GLY A 89 -10.88 -6.08 20.35
N VAL A 90 -9.83 -5.26 20.48
CA VAL A 90 -9.66 -4.31 21.58
C VAL A 90 -10.83 -3.32 21.61
N ALA A 91 -11.15 -2.67 20.48
CA ALA A 91 -12.25 -1.71 20.40
C ALA A 91 -13.61 -2.32 20.74
N SER A 92 -13.85 -3.59 20.37
CA SER A 92 -15.08 -4.31 20.69
C SER A 92 -15.17 -4.67 22.17
N GLN A 93 -14.05 -4.96 22.85
CA GLN A 93 -14.05 -5.18 24.30
C GLN A 93 -14.41 -3.90 25.06
N LEU A 94 -14.02 -2.73 24.54
CA LEU A 94 -14.42 -1.43 25.08
C LEU A 94 -15.93 -1.16 24.92
N SER A 95 -16.56 -1.70 23.87
CA SER A 95 -17.99 -1.51 23.60
C SER A 95 -18.90 -2.56 24.26
N LEU A 96 -18.43 -3.82 24.37
CA LEU A 96 -19.19 -4.95 24.91
C LEU A 96 -19.42 -4.89 26.41
N THR A 97 -18.62 -4.13 27.17
CA THR A 97 -18.77 -4.11 28.63
C THR A 97 -20.10 -3.52 29.10
N ARG A 98 -20.87 -2.81 28.26
CA ARG A 98 -22.03 -2.01 28.73
C ARG A 98 -23.14 -1.84 27.69
N ILE A 99 -23.91 -2.90 27.45
CA ILE A 99 -25.25 -2.79 26.87
C ILE A 99 -26.24 -3.42 27.86
N ARG A 100 -26.77 -2.61 28.79
CA ARG A 100 -28.03 -3.01 29.46
C ARG A 100 -28.99 -1.88 29.83
N HIS A 101 -28.58 -0.61 29.94
CA HIS A 101 -29.54 0.46 30.26
C HIS A 101 -29.25 1.79 29.54
N TRP A 102 -30.25 2.27 28.80
CA TRP A 102 -30.20 3.46 27.94
C TRP A 102 -30.05 4.78 28.72
N ALA A 103 -30.55 4.86 29.96
CA ALA A 103 -30.37 6.02 30.86
C ALA A 103 -28.93 6.13 31.41
N HIS A 104 -28.20 5.02 31.50
CA HIS A 104 -26.81 4.98 31.99
C HIS A 104 -25.81 5.45 30.91
N ARG A 105 -26.25 5.55 29.64
CA ARG A 105 -25.43 5.89 28.47
C ARG A 105 -24.87 7.32 28.54
N LEU A 106 -25.64 8.30 29.02
CA LEU A 106 -25.24 9.70 29.11
C LEU A 106 -24.31 9.99 30.31
N ALA A 107 -24.52 9.37 31.46
CA ALA A 107 -23.66 9.56 32.64
C ALA A 107 -22.33 8.79 32.52
N LEU A 108 -22.33 7.60 31.88
CA LEU A 108 -21.11 6.85 31.59
C LEU A 108 -20.26 7.46 30.47
N ARG A 109 -20.87 8.22 29.56
CA ARG A 109 -20.19 8.93 28.46
C ARG A 109 -19.05 9.83 28.96
N PHE A 110 -19.24 10.49 30.11
CA PHE A 110 -18.22 11.36 30.71
C PHE A 110 -17.12 10.59 31.46
N ILE A 111 -17.47 9.45 32.08
CA ILE A 111 -16.52 8.59 32.81
C ILE A 111 -15.63 7.82 31.83
N LEU A 112 -16.18 7.43 30.68
CA LEU A 112 -15.47 6.71 29.61
C LEU A 112 -14.32 7.53 29.02
N ALA A 113 -14.52 8.83 28.80
CA ALA A 113 -13.49 9.72 28.22
C ALA A 113 -12.23 9.86 29.10
N ARG A 114 -12.34 9.60 30.41
CA ARG A 114 -11.21 9.70 31.35
C ARG A 114 -10.58 8.34 31.66
N ALA A 115 -11.39 7.29 31.81
CA ALA A 115 -10.90 5.95 32.17
C ALA A 115 -10.25 5.19 31.01
N HIS A 116 -10.66 5.47 29.77
CA HIS A 116 -10.15 4.77 28.57
C HIS A 116 -9.22 5.63 27.72
N LYS A 117 -8.82 6.82 28.21
CA LYS A 117 -7.92 7.73 27.47
C LYS A 117 -6.61 7.05 27.08
N ASP A 118 -6.03 6.26 27.98
CA ASP A 118 -4.80 5.53 27.72
C ASP A 118 -5.02 4.45 26.66
N GLN A 119 -6.16 3.75 26.70
CA GLN A 119 -6.50 2.71 25.73
C GLN A 119 -6.80 3.29 24.33
N ILE A 120 -7.46 4.44 24.27
CA ILE A 120 -7.69 5.19 23.02
C ILE A 120 -6.35 5.68 22.46
N THR A 121 -5.45 6.18 23.32
CA THR A 121 -4.11 6.61 22.92
C THR A 121 -3.31 5.44 22.37
N VAL A 122 -3.33 4.28 23.06
CA VAL A 122 -2.71 3.03 22.58
C VAL A 122 -3.28 2.62 21.23
N LEU A 123 -4.59 2.77 21.01
CA LEU A 123 -5.21 2.47 19.73
C LEU A 123 -4.73 3.39 18.61
N HIS A 124 -4.64 4.70 18.87
CA HIS A 124 -4.10 5.66 17.91
C HIS A 124 -2.64 5.37 17.57
N THR A 125 -1.83 5.01 18.57
CA THR A 125 -0.43 4.63 18.32
C THR A 125 -0.32 3.33 17.52
N ALA A 126 -1.20 2.36 17.77
CA ALA A 126 -1.24 1.11 17.00
C ALA A 126 -1.65 1.38 15.55
N LEU A 127 -2.68 2.19 15.30
CA LEU A 127 -3.08 2.60 13.95
C LEU A 127 -1.95 3.32 13.21
N ALA A 128 -1.26 4.24 13.89
CA ALA A 128 -0.15 4.97 13.29
C ALA A 128 1.01 4.04 12.90
N HIS A 129 1.38 3.11 13.80
CA HIS A 129 2.43 2.13 13.52
C HIS A 129 2.07 1.21 12.35
N MET A 130 0.81 0.75 12.29
CA MET A 130 0.32 -0.08 11.19
C MET A 130 0.39 0.64 9.84
N ASP A 131 -0.05 1.90 9.79
CA ASP A 131 -0.01 2.72 8.58
C ASP A 131 1.44 3.00 8.14
N ASP A 132 2.32 3.37 9.08
CA ASP A 132 3.73 3.61 8.80
C ASP A 132 4.46 2.35 8.30
N ASP A 133 4.18 1.18 8.88
CA ASP A 133 4.75 -0.09 8.43
C ASP A 133 4.25 -0.46 7.03
N PHE A 134 2.95 -0.28 6.78
CA PHE A 134 2.37 -0.54 5.47
C PHE A 134 3.00 0.36 4.40
N ARG A 135 3.02 1.68 4.65
CA ARG A 135 3.62 2.67 3.75
C ARG A 135 5.10 2.42 3.51
N ARG A 136 5.88 2.14 4.56
CA ARG A 136 7.31 1.79 4.43
C ARG A 136 7.48 0.56 3.55
N THR A 137 6.64 -0.46 3.71
CA THR A 137 6.71 -1.68 2.91
C THR A 137 6.43 -1.40 1.44
N LEU A 138 5.42 -0.57 1.14
CA LEU A 138 5.12 -0.12 -0.22
C LEU A 138 6.28 0.68 -0.84
N GLU A 139 6.84 1.64 -0.10
CA GLU A 139 7.97 2.45 -0.57
C GLU A 139 9.20 1.59 -0.87
N LEU A 140 9.51 0.61 -0.02
CA LEU A 140 10.61 -0.32 -0.24
C LEU A 140 10.39 -1.22 -1.47
N ASP A 141 9.17 -1.72 -1.69
CA ASP A 141 8.86 -2.52 -2.88
C ASP A 141 8.96 -1.69 -4.16
N THR A 142 8.40 -0.48 -4.17
CA THR A 142 8.50 0.45 -5.30
C THR A 142 9.95 0.79 -5.63
N ASN A 143 10.75 1.12 -4.61
CA ASN A 143 12.18 1.39 -4.79
C ASN A 143 12.94 0.17 -5.32
N ARG A 144 12.60 -1.04 -4.84
CA ARG A 144 13.20 -2.29 -5.33
C ARG A 144 12.85 -2.52 -6.81
N ARG A 145 11.60 -2.32 -7.21
CA ARG A 145 11.14 -2.47 -8.59
C ARG A 145 11.79 -1.43 -9.51
N MET A 146 11.89 -0.17 -9.09
CA MET A 146 12.58 0.88 -9.83
C MET A 146 14.06 0.55 -10.05
N ASN A 147 14.75 0.05 -9.02
CA ASN A 147 16.14 -0.40 -9.13
C ASN A 147 16.31 -1.57 -10.10
N LEU A 148 15.36 -2.51 -10.15
CA LEU A 148 15.37 -3.61 -11.12
C LEU A 148 15.18 -3.10 -12.54
N VAL A 149 14.22 -2.19 -12.76
CA VAL A 149 13.99 -1.56 -14.07
C VAL A 149 15.24 -0.80 -14.52
N GLN A 150 15.87 -0.01 -13.65
CA GLN A 150 17.10 0.71 -13.98
C GLN A 150 18.25 -0.25 -14.35
N LYS A 151 18.41 -1.34 -13.61
CA LYS A 151 19.40 -2.38 -13.94
C LYS A 151 19.14 -3.01 -15.30
N ASN A 152 17.87 -3.28 -15.62
CA ASN A 152 17.48 -3.84 -16.92
C ASN A 152 17.71 -2.84 -18.07
N ILE A 153 17.40 -1.56 -17.88
CA ILE A 153 17.69 -0.52 -18.87
C ILE A 153 19.19 -0.44 -19.13
N ASN A 154 20.00 -0.42 -18.07
CA ASN A 154 21.45 -0.36 -18.19
C ASN A 154 22.03 -1.61 -18.88
N SER A 155 21.48 -2.79 -18.61
CA SER A 155 21.92 -4.03 -19.28
C SER A 155 21.55 -4.03 -20.76
N VAL A 156 20.33 -3.61 -21.12
CA VAL A 156 19.87 -3.46 -22.51
C VAL A 156 20.70 -2.42 -23.27
N LEU A 157 21.03 -1.30 -22.63
CA LEU A 157 21.88 -0.27 -23.24
C LEU A 157 23.28 -0.81 -23.52
N SER A 158 23.83 -1.58 -22.57
CA SER A 158 25.17 -2.19 -22.69
C SER A 158 25.20 -3.22 -23.82
N THR A 159 24.20 -4.11 -23.89
CA THR A 159 24.12 -5.12 -24.97
C THR A 159 23.88 -4.47 -26.34
N SER A 160 23.06 -3.42 -26.41
CA SER A 160 22.88 -2.66 -27.64
C SER A 160 24.20 -2.03 -28.11
N SER A 161 24.97 -1.44 -27.18
CA SER A 161 26.27 -0.84 -27.50
C SER A 161 27.28 -1.90 -28.00
N THR A 162 27.33 -3.08 -27.36
CA THR A 162 28.23 -4.15 -27.81
C THR A 162 27.83 -4.69 -29.19
N ASN A 163 26.52 -4.84 -29.43
CA ASN A 163 26.01 -5.29 -30.72
C ASN A 163 26.32 -4.28 -31.83
N HIS A 164 26.22 -2.98 -31.54
CA HIS A 164 26.54 -1.94 -32.50
C HIS A 164 28.04 -1.92 -32.84
N LEU A 165 28.92 -2.11 -31.85
CA LEU A 165 30.36 -2.22 -32.08
C LEU A 165 30.71 -3.47 -32.91
N ALA A 166 30.06 -4.61 -32.64
CA ALA A 166 30.23 -5.82 -33.42
C ALA A 166 29.83 -5.61 -34.89
N LEU A 167 28.69 -4.96 -35.16
CA LEU A 167 28.26 -4.64 -36.53
C LEU A 167 29.25 -3.74 -37.27
N LEU A 168 29.78 -2.70 -36.61
CA LEU A 168 30.80 -1.83 -37.21
C LEU A 168 32.07 -2.61 -37.55
N SER A 169 32.49 -3.54 -36.69
CA SER A 169 33.67 -4.37 -36.95
C SER A 169 33.49 -5.30 -38.15
N GLU A 170 32.31 -5.91 -38.31
CA GLU A 170 31.98 -6.75 -39.47
C GLU A 170 31.92 -5.94 -40.76
N PHE A 171 31.33 -4.74 -40.71
CA PHE A 171 31.28 -3.85 -41.87
C PHE A 171 32.69 -3.46 -42.33
N HIS A 172 33.56 -3.10 -41.38
CA HIS A 172 34.95 -2.76 -41.68
C HIS A 172 35.72 -3.95 -42.25
N ARG A 173 35.47 -5.17 -41.75
CA ARG A 173 36.08 -6.40 -42.27
C ARG A 173 35.65 -6.68 -43.70
N LEU A 174 34.36 -6.55 -44.02
CA LEU A 174 33.84 -6.71 -45.38
C LEU A 174 34.44 -5.67 -46.33
N GLN A 175 34.54 -4.42 -45.90
CA GLN A 175 35.16 -3.35 -46.69
C GLN A 175 36.62 -3.66 -47.03
N THR A 176 37.39 -4.18 -46.06
CA THR A 176 38.79 -4.59 -46.28
C THR A 176 38.89 -5.73 -47.29
N ILE A 177 38.03 -6.75 -47.18
CA ILE A 177 38.02 -7.89 -48.13
C ILE A 177 37.70 -7.43 -49.55
N ILE A 178 36.69 -6.56 -49.73
CA ILE A 178 36.32 -6.01 -51.03
C ILE A 178 37.48 -5.19 -51.62
N SER A 179 38.13 -4.37 -50.80
CA SER A 179 39.24 -3.52 -51.25
C SER A 179 40.44 -4.34 -51.73
N ILE A 180 40.79 -5.42 -51.01
CA ILE A 180 41.86 -6.34 -51.41
C ILE A 180 41.49 -7.09 -52.70
N GLY A 181 40.26 -7.59 -52.79
CA GLY A 181 39.77 -8.31 -53.97
C GLY A 181 39.79 -7.46 -55.23
N LEU A 182 39.41 -6.18 -55.13
CA LEU A 182 39.49 -5.23 -56.24
C LEU A 182 40.93 -4.92 -56.62
N ALA A 183 41.84 -4.71 -55.66
CA ALA A 183 43.25 -4.47 -55.96
C ALA A 183 43.91 -5.64 -56.73
N GLY A 184 43.52 -6.88 -56.43
CA GLY A 184 44.02 -8.08 -57.12
C GLY A 184 43.50 -8.28 -58.55
N LEU A 185 42.43 -7.57 -58.97
CA LEU A 185 41.88 -7.63 -60.33
C LEU A 185 42.60 -6.73 -61.34
N PHE A 186 43.44 -5.80 -60.87
CA PHE A 186 44.17 -4.83 -61.70
C PHE A 186 45.68 -5.11 -61.80
N VAL A 187 46.12 -6.31 -61.42
CA VAL A 187 47.49 -6.83 -61.57
C VAL A 187 47.49 -7.94 -62.60
#